data_AF-Q9LUG7-F1
#
_entry.id   AF-Q9LUG7-F1
#
_cell.length_a   1.000
_cell.length_b   1.000
_cell.length_c   1.000
_cell.angle_alpha   90.00
_cell.angle_beta   90.00
_cell.angle_gamma   90.00
#
_symmetry.space_group_name_H-M   'P 1'
#
loop_
_entity.id
_entity.type
_entity.pdbx_description
1 polymer ?
#
loop_
_entity_poly.entity_id
_entity_poly.type
_entity_poly.pdbx_seq_one_letter_code
_entity_poly.pdbx_strand_id
1 'polypeptide(L)'
;MLECQSMMEKLSPFVDVASLEIESLRRIKRPKRFSEEESEETENTTNSSNAVFGFPNLPEEPNRDMDQSVLCRICVRLPDGRRIQRSFLKSESVQLLWSFCYSQIGDESSERKRRFKLIQGFPGDYKNLYFGSNTTFEQSGLANSLVSVTWL
;
A
#
# COMPACT_ATOMS: atom_id res chain seq x y z
N MET A 1 -36.84 8.40 -24.72
CA MET A 1 -35.41 8.76 -24.80
C MET A 1 -35.05 9.39 -23.48
N LEU A 2 -34.32 8.69 -22.62
CA LEU A 2 -33.96 9.18 -21.28
C LEU A 2 -32.64 9.94 -21.42
N GLU A 3 -32.70 11.26 -21.25
CA GLU A 3 -31.55 12.17 -21.29
C GLU A 3 -30.64 11.93 -20.08
N CYS A 4 -29.63 11.08 -20.25
CA CYS A 4 -28.52 11.00 -19.31
C CYS A 4 -27.56 12.19 -19.52
N GLN A 5 -28.02 13.40 -19.26
CA GLN A 5 -27.15 14.59 -19.18
C GLN A 5 -26.62 14.72 -17.74
N SER A 6 -25.79 13.77 -17.30
CA SER A 6 -25.12 13.88 -15.99
C SER A 6 -23.65 14.20 -16.20
N MET A 7 -23.42 15.51 -16.32
CA MET A 7 -22.19 16.27 -16.12
C MET A 7 -20.99 15.48 -15.61
N MET A 8 -20.20 14.93 -16.53
CA MET A 8 -18.77 14.69 -16.32
C MET A 8 -18.08 16.01 -16.64
N GLU A 9 -17.65 16.78 -15.65
CA GLU A 9 -16.57 17.75 -15.80
C GLU A 9 -16.28 18.41 -14.46
N LYS A 10 -14.99 18.71 -14.22
CA LYS A 10 -14.38 19.24 -12.99
C LYS A 10 -13.89 18.20 -11.98
N LEU A 11 -13.19 17.17 -12.48
CA LEU A 11 -12.09 16.63 -11.68
C LEU A 11 -10.98 17.69 -11.65
N SER A 12 -10.57 18.01 -10.43
CA SER A 12 -9.75 19.14 -10.05
C SER A 12 -8.42 19.25 -10.81
N PRO A 13 -7.88 20.47 -10.94
CA PRO A 13 -6.65 20.73 -11.67
C PRO A 13 -5.49 19.89 -11.14
N PHE A 14 -4.71 19.40 -12.09
CA PHE A 14 -3.35 18.90 -11.97
C PHE A 14 -2.53 19.82 -11.04
N VAL A 15 -2.46 19.48 -9.75
CA VAL A 15 -1.54 20.13 -8.82
C VAL A 15 -0.21 19.38 -8.96
N ASP A 16 0.75 20.05 -9.57
CA ASP A 16 2.10 19.55 -9.81
C ASP A 16 2.90 19.57 -8.49
N VAL A 17 2.70 18.55 -7.63
CA VAL A 17 3.32 18.46 -6.29
C VAL A 17 4.81 18.08 -6.36
N ALA A 18 5.39 17.93 -7.56
CA ALA A 18 6.81 17.61 -7.72
C ALA A 18 7.77 18.79 -7.44
N SER A 19 7.28 20.03 -7.33
CA SER A 19 8.16 21.20 -7.19
C SER A 19 8.62 21.52 -5.76
N LEU A 20 8.08 20.87 -4.72
CA LEU A 20 8.44 21.18 -3.32
C LEU A 20 9.65 20.40 -2.78
N GLU A 21 10.03 19.27 -3.38
CA GLU A 21 11.22 18.53 -2.92
C GLU A 21 12.54 19.24 -3.30
N ILE A 22 12.55 20.08 -4.33
CA ILE A 22 13.77 20.75 -4.80
C ILE A 22 14.21 21.89 -3.85
N GLU A 23 13.35 22.37 -2.94
CA GLU A 23 13.73 23.39 -1.95
C GLU A 23 14.43 22.80 -0.71
N SER A 24 14.08 21.57 -0.31
CA SER A 24 14.60 20.95 0.91
C SER A 24 16.07 20.51 0.77
N LEU A 25 16.48 20.04 -0.41
CA LEU A 25 17.86 19.63 -0.69
C LEU A 25 18.87 20.80 -0.66
N ARG A 26 18.41 22.05 -0.78
CA ARG A 26 19.30 23.23 -0.73
C ARG A 26 19.73 23.57 0.70
N ARG A 27 18.99 23.10 1.71
CA ARG A 27 19.22 23.47 3.11
C ARG A 27 20.30 22.60 3.78
N ILE A 28 20.61 21.43 3.23
CA ILE A 28 21.78 20.63 3.64
C ILE A 28 23.03 21.09 2.88
N LYS A 29 23.44 22.35 3.10
CA LYS A 29 24.78 22.85 2.76
C LYS A 29 25.38 23.52 4.00
N ARG A 30 25.80 22.71 4.97
CA ARG A 30 26.85 23.13 5.92
C ARG A 30 27.89 22.00 6.03
N PRO A 31 29.13 22.23 5.56
CA PRO A 31 30.15 21.20 5.41
C PRO A 31 30.74 20.86 6.78
N LYS A 32 30.71 19.58 7.17
CA LYS A 32 31.53 19.06 8.26
C LYS A 32 32.65 18.27 7.61
N ARG A 33 33.80 18.94 7.46
CA ARG A 33 35.08 18.37 7.02
C ARG A 33 35.42 17.19 7.94
N PHE A 34 35.48 15.96 7.43
CA PHE A 34 36.32 14.89 7.96
C PHE A 34 36.58 13.87 6.83
N SER A 35 37.86 13.77 6.46
CA SER A 35 38.59 12.65 5.84
C SER A 35 37.85 11.70 4.88
N GLU A 36 38.25 11.83 3.61
CA GLU A 36 38.44 10.78 2.60
C GLU A 36 38.47 9.35 3.15
N GLU A 37 37.51 8.50 2.76
CA GLU A 37 37.74 7.11 2.32
C GLU A 37 36.68 6.74 1.28
N GLU A 38 37.18 6.31 0.13
CA GLU A 38 36.52 5.89 -1.09
C GLU A 38 35.89 4.50 -0.93
N SER A 39 34.60 4.34 -1.21
CA SER A 39 33.99 3.06 -1.61
C SER A 39 32.62 3.29 -2.24
N GLU A 40 32.50 2.77 -3.45
CA GLU A 40 31.31 2.69 -4.30
C GLU A 40 30.27 1.76 -3.67
N GLU A 41 28.98 2.08 -3.83
CA GLU A 41 27.90 1.16 -4.23
C GLU A 41 26.53 1.85 -4.05
N THR A 42 25.97 2.20 -5.20
CA THR A 42 24.56 2.51 -5.45
C THR A 42 23.67 1.33 -5.10
N GLU A 43 22.69 1.48 -4.19
CA GLU A 43 21.41 0.76 -4.28
C GLU A 43 20.33 1.39 -3.37
N ASN A 44 19.34 2.00 -4.01
CA ASN A 44 17.95 2.21 -3.59
C ASN A 44 17.65 2.43 -2.11
N THR A 45 18.02 3.59 -1.58
CA THR A 45 17.41 4.16 -0.38
C THR A 45 15.97 4.63 -0.69
N THR A 46 15.03 3.72 -0.97
CA THR A 46 13.63 4.02 -0.66
C THR A 46 13.47 3.76 0.83
N ASN A 47 13.81 4.81 1.60
CA ASN A 47 13.55 4.88 3.01
C ASN A 47 12.06 4.64 3.24
N SER A 48 11.69 3.38 3.48
CA SER A 48 10.45 3.01 4.17
C SER A 48 10.60 3.40 5.64
N SER A 49 10.86 4.68 5.92
CA SER A 49 10.92 5.25 7.27
C SER A 49 9.53 5.60 7.79
N ASN A 50 8.48 5.17 7.11
CA ASN A 50 7.12 5.12 7.64
C ASN A 50 7.01 3.99 8.68
N ALA A 51 7.75 4.09 9.80
CA ALA A 51 7.50 3.37 11.05
C ALA A 51 6.21 3.89 11.73
N VAL A 52 5.17 4.10 10.92
CA VAL A 52 4.01 4.92 11.19
C VAL A 52 2.83 3.97 11.41
N PHE A 53 2.46 3.80 12.69
CA PHE A 53 1.35 3.01 13.25
C PHE A 53 1.46 1.48 13.24
N GLY A 54 2.50 0.90 13.86
CA GLY A 54 2.46 -0.50 14.31
C GLY A 54 2.22 -1.56 13.22
N PHE A 55 2.24 -1.16 11.95
CA PHE A 55 2.16 -2.03 10.80
C PHE A 55 3.55 -2.64 10.57
N PRO A 56 3.66 -3.97 10.40
CA PRO A 56 4.93 -4.58 10.01
C PRO A 56 5.38 -4.03 8.66
N ASN A 57 6.70 -3.89 8.48
CA ASN A 57 7.29 -3.53 7.19
C ASN A 57 6.87 -4.54 6.13
N LEU A 58 6.49 -4.03 4.96
CA LEU A 58 6.13 -4.87 3.83
C LEU A 58 7.39 -5.56 3.29
N PRO A 59 7.43 -6.90 3.23
CA PRO A 59 8.53 -7.60 2.60
C PRO A 59 8.56 -7.31 1.09
N GLU A 60 9.69 -7.61 0.45
CA GLU A 60 9.81 -7.70 -1.01
C GLU A 60 8.69 -8.62 -1.56
N GLU A 61 8.14 -8.31 -2.73
CA GLU A 61 7.20 -9.24 -3.35
C GLU A 61 7.92 -10.55 -3.71
N PRO A 62 7.37 -11.71 -3.29
CA PRO A 62 8.01 -12.97 -3.62
C PRO A 62 8.05 -13.17 -5.14
N ASN A 63 9.16 -13.74 -5.62
CA ASN A 63 9.36 -14.02 -7.03
C ASN A 63 8.18 -14.82 -7.60
N ARG A 64 7.67 -14.37 -8.75
CA ARG A 64 6.53 -15.00 -9.44
C ARG A 64 6.82 -16.44 -9.88
N ASP A 65 8.10 -16.82 -9.89
CA ASP A 65 8.58 -18.16 -10.26
C ASP A 65 8.50 -19.17 -9.11
N MET A 66 8.18 -18.75 -7.88
CA MET A 66 7.90 -19.72 -6.81
C MET A 66 6.58 -20.47 -7.08
N ASP A 67 6.47 -21.65 -6.47
CA ASP A 67 5.29 -22.50 -6.63
C ASP A 67 3.99 -21.78 -6.24
N GLN A 68 2.99 -21.89 -7.11
CA GLN A 68 1.62 -21.39 -6.87
C GLN A 68 0.93 -22.08 -5.68
N SER A 69 1.48 -23.20 -5.21
CA SER A 69 1.05 -23.89 -4.00
C SER A 69 1.48 -23.15 -2.73
N VAL A 70 2.58 -22.40 -2.76
CA VAL A 70 3.12 -21.65 -1.62
C VAL A 70 2.76 -20.16 -1.71
N LEU A 71 2.58 -19.64 -2.93
CA LEU A 71 2.14 -18.28 -3.17
C LEU A 71 0.62 -18.14 -3.18
N CYS A 72 0.15 -16.96 -2.80
CA CYS A 72 -1.21 -16.53 -3.06
C CYS A 72 -1.26 -15.11 -3.61
N ARG A 73 -2.24 -14.84 -4.46
CA ARG A 73 -2.39 -13.55 -5.15
C ARG A 73 -3.65 -12.86 -4.67
N ILE A 74 -3.51 -11.74 -3.96
CA ILE A 74 -4.66 -11.04 -3.38
C ILE A 74 -4.97 -9.82 -4.24
N CYS A 75 -6.22 -9.68 -4.65
CA CYS A 75 -6.71 -8.47 -5.29
C CYS A 75 -7.35 -7.59 -4.22
N VAL A 76 -6.97 -6.31 -4.17
CA VAL A 76 -7.54 -5.33 -3.26
C VAL A 76 -8.24 -4.24 -4.06
N ARG A 77 -9.51 -4.01 -3.75
CA ARG A 77 -10.27 -2.86 -4.24
C ARG A 77 -10.11 -1.72 -3.25
N LEU A 78 -9.39 -0.68 -3.67
CA LEU A 78 -9.25 0.55 -2.91
C LEU A 78 -10.56 1.34 -2.92
N PRO A 79 -10.80 2.20 -1.91
CA PRO A 79 -11.99 3.03 -1.85
C PRO A 79 -12.06 4.06 -2.99
N ASP A 80 -10.92 4.40 -3.60
CA ASP A 80 -10.84 5.29 -4.78
C ASP A 80 -11.34 4.60 -6.06
N GLY A 81 -11.81 3.34 -5.97
CA GLY A 81 -12.24 2.52 -7.10
C GLY A 81 -11.10 1.77 -7.80
N ARG A 82 -9.84 2.13 -7.52
CA ARG A 82 -8.66 1.42 -8.02
C ARG A 82 -8.64 -0.04 -7.55
N ARG A 83 -8.13 -0.91 -8.41
CA ARG A 83 -7.85 -2.32 -8.08
C ARG A 83 -6.35 -2.53 -8.14
N ILE A 84 -5.79 -2.95 -7.03
CA ILE A 84 -4.39 -3.31 -6.91
C ILE A 84 -4.30 -4.81 -6.68
N GLN A 85 -3.17 -5.40 -7.02
CA GLN A 85 -2.97 -6.83 -6.85
C GLN A 85 -1.53 -7.09 -6.46
N ARG A 86 -1.36 -7.95 -5.46
CA ARG A 86 -0.06 -8.28 -4.91
C ARG A 86 0.00 -9.76 -4.55
N SER A 87 1.18 -10.34 -4.76
CA SER A 87 1.49 -11.70 -4.34
C SER A 87 2.06 -11.70 -2.93
N PHE A 88 1.67 -12.70 -2.15
CA PHE A 88 2.11 -12.95 -0.79
C PHE A 88 2.41 -14.44 -0.62
N LEU A 89 3.21 -14.81 0.36
CA LEU A 89 3.36 -16.21 0.74
C LEU A 89 2.13 -16.63 1.56
N LYS A 90 1.63 -17.85 1.34
CA LYS A 90 0.48 -18.39 2.09
C LYS A 90 0.74 -18.49 3.60
N SER A 91 2.01 -18.67 3.97
CA SER A 91 2.51 -18.72 5.34
C SER A 91 2.58 -17.35 6.03
N GLU A 92 2.49 -16.26 5.28
CA GLU A 92 2.52 -14.90 5.84
C GLU A 92 1.21 -14.54 6.55
N SER A 93 1.33 -13.58 7.47
CA SER A 93 0.22 -13.06 8.27
C SER A 93 -0.64 -12.07 7.48
N VAL A 94 -1.95 -12.10 7.75
CA VAL A 94 -2.92 -11.14 7.21
C VAL A 94 -2.58 -9.69 7.60
N GLN A 95 -1.78 -9.47 8.64
CA GLN A 95 -1.27 -8.14 9.00
C GLN A 95 -0.47 -7.48 7.87
N LEU A 96 0.24 -8.24 7.03
CA LEU A 96 0.94 -7.69 5.88
C LEU A 96 -0.03 -7.09 4.85
N LEU A 97 -1.21 -7.68 4.69
CA LEU A 97 -2.24 -7.10 3.81
C LEU A 97 -2.71 -5.74 4.33
N TRP A 98 -2.83 -5.59 5.64
CA TRP A 98 -3.15 -4.30 6.26
C TRP A 98 -2.05 -3.26 6.04
N SER A 99 -0.79 -3.63 6.25
CA SER A 99 0.36 -2.78 5.93
C SER A 99 0.35 -2.35 4.47
N PHE A 100 0.00 -3.28 3.56
CA PHE A 100 -0.04 -3.02 2.12
C PHE A 100 -1.14 -2.03 1.79
N CYS A 101 -2.35 -2.25 2.32
CA CYS A 101 -3.46 -1.31 2.13
C CYS A 101 -3.13 0.07 2.70
N TYR A 102 -2.50 0.12 3.88
CA TYR A 102 -2.07 1.37 4.49
C TYR A 102 -1.05 2.11 3.61
N SER A 103 -0.04 1.42 3.09
CA SER A 103 0.96 2.00 2.19
C SER A 103 0.37 2.55 0.89
N GLN A 104 -0.72 1.96 0.39
CA GLN A 104 -1.36 2.38 -0.86
C GLN A 104 -2.33 3.56 -0.67
N ILE A 105 -2.76 3.78 0.58
CA ILE A 105 -3.69 4.83 1.00
C ILE A 105 -2.95 6.03 1.64
N GLY A 106 -1.79 5.78 2.22
CA GLY A 106 -1.13 6.62 3.22
C GLY A 106 -0.68 8.01 2.74
N ASP A 107 -0.46 8.19 1.44
CA ASP A 107 0.03 9.48 0.91
C ASP A 107 -1.10 10.46 0.57
N GLU A 108 -2.24 9.97 0.07
CA GLU A 108 -3.34 10.85 -0.35
C GLU A 108 -4.20 11.31 0.85
N SER A 109 -4.22 10.52 1.93
CA SER A 109 -5.03 10.79 3.12
C SER A 109 -4.31 11.61 4.19
N SER A 110 -3.53 12.60 3.77
CA SER A 110 -2.65 13.41 4.62
C SER A 110 -3.38 14.28 5.66
N GLU A 111 -4.69 14.48 5.60
CA GLU A 111 -5.36 15.35 6.59
C GLU A 111 -5.84 14.62 7.85
N ARG A 112 -6.30 13.38 7.77
CA ARG A 112 -6.64 12.56 8.95
C ARG A 112 -6.62 11.12 8.50
N LYS A 113 -5.59 10.36 8.89
CA LYS A 113 -5.47 8.90 8.78
C LYS A 113 -6.84 8.23 8.95
N ARG A 114 -7.58 8.10 7.85
CA ARG A 114 -8.96 7.65 7.89
C ARG A 114 -8.88 6.20 8.30
N ARG A 115 -9.58 5.85 9.38
CA ARG A 115 -9.69 4.45 9.78
C ARG A 115 -10.37 3.74 8.63
N PHE A 116 -9.83 2.60 8.23
CA PHE A 116 -10.43 1.75 7.22
C PHE A 116 -10.58 0.35 7.77
N LYS A 117 -11.48 -0.41 7.13
CA LYS A 117 -11.61 -1.85 7.34
C LYS A 117 -11.38 -2.59 6.04
N LEU A 118 -10.89 -3.81 6.16
CA LEU A 118 -10.74 -4.73 5.05
C LEU A 118 -11.89 -5.73 5.09
N ILE A 119 -12.53 -5.94 3.94
CA ILE A 119 -13.68 -6.83 3.79
C ILE A 119 -13.35 -7.83 2.70
N GLN A 120 -13.43 -9.12 2.99
CA GLN A 120 -13.33 -10.15 1.98
C GLN A 120 -14.62 -10.24 1.19
N GLY A 121 -14.53 -10.13 -0.13
CA GLY A 121 -15.67 -10.20 -1.03
C GLY A 121 -15.99 -11.63 -1.43
N PHE A 122 -17.06 -12.18 -0.85
CA PHE A 122 -17.71 -13.38 -1.35
C PHE A 122 -19.07 -13.01 -1.96
N PRO A 123 -19.54 -13.67 -3.03
CA PRO A 123 -20.90 -13.48 -3.50
C PRO A 123 -21.90 -13.85 -2.39
N GLY A 124 -22.71 -12.88 -1.95
CA GLY A 124 -23.75 -13.09 -0.93
C GLY A 124 -23.29 -13.06 0.52
N ASP A 125 -21.99 -12.98 0.79
CA ASP A 125 -21.45 -12.87 2.16
C ASP A 125 -20.19 -12.00 2.20
N TYR A 126 -19.92 -11.41 3.35
CA TYR A 126 -18.72 -10.60 3.53
C TYR A 126 -18.11 -10.81 4.91
N LYS A 127 -16.81 -11.11 4.92
CA LYS A 127 -16.05 -11.31 6.14
C LYS A 127 -15.21 -10.08 6.42
N ASN A 128 -15.42 -9.45 7.57
CA ASN A 128 -14.52 -8.38 8.02
C ASN A 128 -13.21 -9.02 8.50
N LEU A 129 -12.10 -8.51 7.98
CA LEU A 129 -10.78 -8.86 8.48
C LEU A 129 -10.46 -7.91 9.63
N TYR A 130 -9.74 -8.40 10.63
CA TYR A 130 -9.27 -7.60 11.77
C TYR A 130 -7.75 -7.60 11.77
N PHE A 131 -7.13 -6.45 12.05
CA PHE A 131 -5.68 -6.32 12.08
C PHE A 131 -5.02 -7.18 13.18
N GLY A 132 -5.67 -7.33 14.33
CA GLY A 132 -5.17 -8.14 15.45
C GLY A 132 -5.21 -9.66 15.22
N SER A 133 -5.70 -10.13 14.07
CA SER A 133 -5.75 -11.56 13.76
C SER A 133 -4.39 -12.05 13.25
N ASN A 134 -3.69 -12.84 14.06
CA ASN A 134 -2.42 -13.49 13.69
C ASN A 134 -2.63 -14.75 12.83
N THR A 135 -3.63 -14.75 11.96
CA THR A 135 -3.89 -15.86 11.04
C THR A 135 -3.07 -15.70 9.78
N THR A 136 -2.65 -16.81 9.18
CA THR A 136 -1.99 -16.80 7.87
C THR A 136 -3.00 -16.60 6.74
N PHE A 137 -2.52 -16.27 5.53
CA PHE A 137 -3.38 -16.18 4.35
C PHE A 137 -4.06 -17.50 3.99
N GLU A 138 -3.38 -18.62 4.24
CA GLU A 138 -3.96 -19.96 4.08
C GLU A 138 -5.10 -20.21 5.07
N GLN A 139 -4.86 -19.96 6.36
CA GLN A 139 -5.85 -20.22 7.42
C GLN A 139 -7.06 -19.29 7.37
N SER A 140 -6.85 -18.04 6.93
CA SER A 140 -7.94 -17.06 6.83
C SER A 140 -8.87 -17.32 5.65
N GLY A 141 -8.45 -18.16 4.69
CA GLY A 141 -9.14 -18.38 3.42
C GLY A 141 -9.02 -17.18 2.46
N LEU A 142 -8.02 -16.32 2.67
CA LEU A 142 -7.79 -15.13 1.83
C LEU A 142 -6.97 -15.43 0.57
N ALA A 143 -6.34 -16.60 0.51
CA ALA A 143 -5.55 -17.00 -0.63
C ALA A 143 -6.35 -16.89 -1.94
N ASN A 144 -5.81 -16.16 -2.91
CA ASN A 144 -6.42 -15.96 -4.24
C ASN A 144 -7.80 -15.28 -4.22
N SER A 145 -8.13 -14.55 -3.16
CA SER A 145 -9.43 -13.89 -2.99
C SER A 145 -9.40 -12.39 -3.30
N LEU A 146 -10.60 -11.81 -3.40
CA LEU A 146 -10.82 -10.37 -3.53
C LEU A 146 -11.10 -9.76 -2.16
N VAL A 147 -10.36 -8.72 -1.81
CA VAL A 147 -10.56 -7.91 -0.61
C VAL A 147 -10.95 -6.50 -1.04
N SER A 148 -11.89 -5.89 -0.36
CA SER A 148 -12.29 -4.50 -0.55
C SER A 148 -11.95 -3.69 0.68
N VAL A 149 -11.34 -2.53 0.47
CA VAL A 149 -11.05 -1.57 1.52
C VAL A 149 -12.21 -0.58 1.57
N THR A 150 -12.72 -0.32 2.77
CA THR A 150 -13.80 0.64 2.98
C THR A 150 -13.43 1.56 4.13
N TRP A 151 -13.66 2.86 3.95
CA TRP A 151 -13.51 3.85 5.01
C TRP A 151 -14.52 3.59 6.13
N LEU A 152 -14.09 3.79 7.38
CA LEU A 152 -14.94 3.79 8.56
C LEU A 152 -15.40 5.21 8.89
#